data_AF-A0A238DIF7-F1
#
_entry.id   AF-A0A238DIF7-F1
#
_cell.length_a   1.000
_cell.length_b   1.000
_cell.length_c   1.000
_cell.angle_alpha   90.00
_cell.angle_beta   90.00
_cell.angle_gamma   90.00
#
_symmetry.space_group_name_H-M   'P 1'
#
loop_
_entity.id
_entity.type
_entity.pdbx_description
1 polymer ?
#
loop_
_entity_poly.entity_id
_entity_poly.type
_entity_poly.pdbx_seq_one_letter_code
_entity_poly.pdbx_strand_id
1 'polypeptide(L)'
;MSVIPTPTSNSAPDAVLNISAYKFVGLDDLPARRERLLARCRALALKGTILLAPEGINLFLAGAPQALDALLAALRADPLLADLRAKRSWSAAQPFRRMKVKLKREIITLNRPQIRPAAGRAPAVSPGGLKRWLDAGCDDEGRPVMMLDTRNAFEREMGGFDGCVDFGIARFSDFAPAVETQAARFAGQTVVTYCTGGIRCEKAALLMRGAG
;
A
#
# COMPACT_ATOMS: atom_id res chain seq x y z
N MET A 1 16.28 32.88 49.76
CA MET A 1 15.40 31.84 49.20
C MET A 1 14.87 32.34 47.87
N SER A 2 15.50 31.96 46.76
CA SER A 2 15.04 32.29 45.41
C SER A 2 14.76 30.97 44.70
N VAL A 3 13.48 30.77 44.36
CA VAL A 3 12.96 29.52 43.78
C VAL A 3 13.38 29.48 42.31
N ILE A 4 14.11 28.44 41.93
CA ILE A 4 14.41 28.12 40.53
C ILE A 4 13.13 27.56 39.90
N PRO A 5 12.63 28.09 38.77
CA PRO A 5 11.52 27.45 38.08
C PRO A 5 12.00 26.17 37.38
N THR A 6 11.38 25.06 37.75
CA THR A 6 11.52 23.76 37.08
C THR A 6 11.07 23.89 35.61
N PRO A 7 11.83 23.40 34.62
CA PRO A 7 11.37 23.43 33.24
C PRO A 7 10.15 22.51 33.11
N THR A 8 9.03 23.09 32.69
CA THR A 8 7.83 22.35 32.28
C THR A 8 8.19 21.37 31.17
N SER A 9 7.84 20.10 31.37
CA SER A 9 8.07 19.02 30.41
C SER A 9 7.55 19.41 29.03
N ASN A 10 8.45 19.42 28.06
CA ASN A 10 8.15 19.65 26.66
C ASN A 10 7.33 18.46 26.14
N SER A 11 5.99 18.55 26.19
CA SER A 11 5.13 17.59 25.50
C SER A 11 5.32 17.81 24.01
N ALA A 12 6.00 16.88 23.33
CA ALA A 12 6.04 16.84 21.89
C ALA A 12 4.61 16.99 21.35
N PRO A 13 4.37 17.81 20.29
CA PRO A 13 3.03 18.00 19.75
C PRO A 13 2.41 16.63 19.46
N ASP A 14 1.16 16.42 19.89
CA ASP A 14 0.42 15.16 19.85
C ASP A 14 0.56 14.42 18.51
N ALA A 15 1.63 13.65 18.37
CA ALA A 15 1.97 13.01 17.13
C ALA A 15 0.94 11.90 16.87
N VAL A 16 0.26 11.98 15.74
CA VAL A 16 -0.74 10.99 15.36
C VAL A 16 -0.03 9.85 14.64
N LEU A 17 -0.15 8.63 15.17
CA LEU A 17 0.35 7.44 14.49
C LEU A 17 -0.58 7.09 13.34
N ASN A 18 0.00 6.80 12.19
CA ASN A 18 -0.66 6.27 11.01
C ASN A 18 -0.19 4.84 10.76
N ILE A 19 -1.09 4.01 10.27
CA ILE A 19 -0.78 2.70 9.72
C ILE A 19 -1.32 2.53 8.30
N SER A 20 -0.54 1.82 7.48
CA SER A 20 -1.01 1.25 6.22
C SER A 20 -0.74 -0.24 6.20
N ALA A 21 -1.73 -1.02 5.76
CA ALA A 21 -1.58 -2.45 5.60
C ALA A 21 -2.50 -2.95 4.50
N TYR A 22 -2.10 -4.02 3.83
CA TYR A 22 -2.97 -4.76 2.94
C TYR A 22 -2.63 -6.24 2.99
N LYS A 23 -3.60 -7.08 2.65
CA LYS A 23 -3.37 -8.50 2.42
C LYS A 23 -4.34 -8.98 1.36
N PHE A 24 -3.80 -9.62 0.33
CA PHE A 24 -4.57 -10.41 -0.62
C PHE A 24 -4.80 -11.80 -0.03
N VAL A 25 -6.05 -12.10 0.30
CA VAL A 25 -6.49 -13.38 0.88
C VAL A 25 -8.00 -13.49 0.66
N GLY A 26 -8.50 -14.68 0.39
CA GLY A 26 -9.95 -14.91 0.26
C GLY A 26 -10.67 -14.52 1.55
N LEU A 27 -11.62 -13.59 1.46
CA LEU A 27 -12.45 -13.18 2.58
C LEU A 27 -13.94 -13.38 2.28
N ASP A 28 -14.60 -14.13 3.14
CA ASP A 28 -16.05 -14.33 3.11
C ASP A 28 -16.76 -13.47 4.17
N ASP A 29 -18.09 -13.44 4.09
CA ASP A 29 -18.96 -12.72 5.04
C ASP A 29 -18.55 -11.25 5.24
N LEU A 30 -18.25 -10.58 4.12
CA LEU A 30 -17.80 -9.19 4.12
C LEU A 30 -18.77 -8.22 4.83
N PRO A 31 -20.11 -8.36 4.71
CA PRO A 31 -21.04 -7.51 5.45
C PRO A 31 -20.84 -7.60 6.97
N ALA A 32 -20.74 -8.80 7.56
CA ALA A 32 -20.53 -8.90 9.00
C ALA A 32 -19.13 -8.42 9.42
N ARG A 33 -18.09 -8.73 8.62
CA ARG A 33 -16.73 -8.20 8.84
C ARG A 33 -16.73 -6.68 8.85
N ARG A 34 -17.47 -6.03 7.94
CA ARG A 34 -17.61 -4.57 7.88
C ARG A 34 -18.17 -4.01 9.19
N GLU A 35 -19.28 -4.57 9.67
CA GLU A 35 -19.94 -4.11 10.90
C GLU A 35 -19.02 -4.29 12.12
N ARG A 36 -18.41 -5.47 12.29
CA ARG A 36 -17.48 -5.75 13.39
C ARG A 36 -16.28 -4.79 13.39
N LEU A 37 -15.68 -4.57 12.22
CA LEU A 37 -14.51 -3.69 12.10
C LEU A 37 -14.88 -2.22 12.31
N LEU A 38 -16.03 -1.78 11.80
CA LEU A 38 -16.48 -0.40 11.99
C LEU A 38 -16.78 -0.11 13.46
N ALA A 39 -17.49 -1.01 14.13
CA ALA A 39 -17.79 -0.91 15.56
C ALA A 39 -16.49 -0.86 16.40
N ARG A 40 -15.56 -1.78 16.14
CA ARG A 40 -14.26 -1.81 16.84
C ARG A 40 -13.44 -0.55 16.61
N CYS A 41 -13.32 -0.07 15.37
CA CYS A 41 -12.57 1.15 15.06
C CYS A 41 -13.20 2.38 15.73
N ARG A 42 -14.54 2.45 15.81
CA ARG A 42 -15.25 3.53 16.51
C ARG A 42 -15.00 3.48 18.02
N ALA A 43 -15.08 2.31 18.64
CA ALA A 43 -14.79 2.13 20.07
C ALA A 43 -13.35 2.53 20.43
N LEU A 44 -12.42 2.33 19.49
CA LEU A 44 -11.00 2.72 19.62
C LEU A 44 -10.71 4.16 19.17
N ALA A 45 -11.74 4.96 18.84
CA ALA A 45 -11.62 6.33 18.32
C ALA A 45 -10.69 6.49 17.10
N LEU A 46 -10.51 5.42 16.31
CA LEU A 46 -9.68 5.43 15.11
C LEU A 46 -10.39 6.15 13.95
N LYS A 47 -9.60 6.80 13.09
CA LYS A 47 -10.08 7.42 11.85
C LYS A 47 -9.31 6.88 10.65
N GLY A 48 -9.92 6.93 9.47
CA GLY A 48 -9.34 6.43 8.23
C GLY A 48 -10.30 5.53 7.46
N THR A 49 -9.74 4.67 6.61
CA THR A 49 -10.52 3.79 5.74
C THR A 49 -9.99 2.36 5.77
N ILE A 50 -10.90 1.40 5.91
CA ILE A 50 -10.68 -0.02 5.58
C ILE A 50 -11.51 -0.33 4.34
N LEU A 51 -10.89 -0.96 3.34
CA LEU A 51 -11.52 -1.55 2.18
C LEU A 51 -11.54 -3.07 2.37
N LEU A 52 -12.70 -3.67 2.16
CA LEU A 52 -12.91 -5.11 2.14
C LEU A 52 -13.41 -5.50 0.76
N ALA A 53 -12.82 -6.56 0.20
CA ALA A 53 -13.28 -7.20 -1.02
C ALA A 53 -13.12 -8.72 -0.87
N PRO A 54 -13.74 -9.53 -1.75
CA PRO A 54 -13.52 -10.98 -1.71
C PRO A 54 -12.04 -11.36 -1.83
N GLU A 55 -11.24 -10.51 -2.49
CA GLU A 55 -9.80 -10.70 -2.67
C GLU A 55 -8.93 -10.24 -1.47
N GLY A 56 -9.52 -9.63 -0.42
CA GLY A 56 -8.76 -9.31 0.79
C GLY A 56 -9.13 -7.99 1.48
N ILE A 57 -8.14 -7.42 2.17
CA ILE A 57 -8.25 -6.21 2.98
C ILE A 57 -7.16 -5.18 2.62
N ASN A 58 -7.51 -3.90 2.62
CA ASN A 58 -6.58 -2.78 2.51
C ASN A 58 -7.01 -1.68 3.49
N LEU A 59 -6.08 -1.16 4.29
CA LEU A 59 -6.38 -0.17 5.31
C LEU A 59 -5.36 0.96 5.37
N PHE A 60 -5.87 2.14 5.69
CA PHE A 60 -5.11 3.34 6.00
C PHE A 60 -5.79 4.05 7.17
N LEU A 61 -5.19 3.98 8.36
CA LEU A 61 -5.80 4.38 9.62
C LEU A 61 -4.86 5.27 10.42
N ALA A 62 -5.42 6.13 11.27
CA ALA A 62 -4.67 6.98 12.18
C ALA A 62 -5.38 7.13 13.53
N GLY A 63 -4.59 7.24 14.59
CA GLY A 63 -5.07 7.39 15.96
C GLY A 63 -3.98 7.17 17.00
N ALA A 64 -4.39 6.92 18.24
CA ALA A 64 -3.46 6.62 19.32
C ALA A 64 -2.71 5.30 19.05
N PRO A 65 -1.40 5.19 19.39
CA PRO A 65 -0.62 3.98 19.17
C PRO A 65 -1.27 2.71 19.75
N GLN A 66 -1.74 2.77 20.99
CA GLN A 66 -2.36 1.63 21.69
C GLN A 66 -3.66 1.18 21.00
N ALA A 67 -4.43 2.13 20.47
CA ALA A 67 -5.65 1.84 19.73
C ALA A 67 -5.36 1.12 18.40
N LEU A 68 -4.31 1.54 17.69
CA LEU A 68 -3.87 0.89 16.46
C LEU A 68 -3.29 -0.50 16.73
N ASP A 69 -2.52 -0.66 17.80
CA ASP A 69 -1.98 -1.95 18.24
C ASP A 69 -3.11 -2.93 18.62
N ALA A 70 -4.13 -2.46 19.36
CA ALA A 70 -5.29 -3.27 19.70
C ALA A 70 -6.09 -3.71 18.47
N LEU A 71 -6.25 -2.83 17.46
CA LEU A 71 -6.88 -3.21 16.19
C LEU A 71 -6.03 -4.24 15.43
N LEU A 72 -4.72 -4.05 15.34
CA LEU A 72 -3.83 -4.98 14.63
C LEU A 72 -3.79 -6.34 15.30
N ALA A 73 -3.77 -6.40 16.64
CA ALA A 73 -3.88 -7.65 17.38
C ALA A 73 -5.20 -8.38 17.08
N ALA A 74 -6.31 -7.64 17.04
CA ALA A 74 -7.61 -8.18 16.71
C ALA A 74 -7.70 -8.72 15.27
N LEU A 75 -7.10 -8.01 14.31
CA LEU A 75 -7.03 -8.47 12.92
C LEU A 75 -6.20 -9.75 12.84
N ARG A 76 -5.04 -9.80 13.52
CA ARG A 76 -4.13 -10.96 13.49
C ARG A 76 -4.66 -12.17 14.28
N ALA A 77 -5.71 -12.03 15.08
CA ALA A 77 -6.39 -13.15 15.70
C ALA A 77 -7.22 -13.98 14.69
N ASP A 78 -7.55 -13.41 13.52
CA ASP A 78 -8.10 -14.18 12.39
C ASP A 78 -6.94 -14.90 11.69
N PRO A 79 -6.97 -16.26 11.56
CA PRO A 79 -5.93 -17.01 10.88
C PRO A 79 -5.64 -16.52 9.45
N LEU A 80 -6.67 -16.01 8.75
CA LEU A 80 -6.51 -15.45 7.40
C LEU A 80 -5.70 -14.16 7.38
N LEU A 81 -5.49 -13.50 8.52
CA LEU A 81 -4.82 -12.21 8.65
C LEU A 81 -3.66 -12.24 9.68
N ALA A 82 -3.27 -13.40 10.19
CA ALA A 82 -2.27 -13.55 11.26
C ALA A 82 -0.91 -12.89 10.96
N ASP A 83 -0.48 -12.91 9.69
CA ASP A 83 0.77 -12.34 9.20
C ASP A 83 0.61 -10.91 8.63
N LEU A 84 -0.54 -10.25 8.82
CA LEU A 84 -0.79 -8.90 8.29
C LEU A 84 0.26 -7.92 8.80
N ARG A 85 1.08 -7.39 7.88
CA ARG A 85 2.14 -6.42 8.19
C ARG A 85 1.63 -5.00 7.98
N ALA A 86 1.82 -4.16 9.00
CA ALA A 86 1.46 -2.76 8.96
C ALA A 86 2.71 -1.89 8.92
N LYS A 87 2.80 -0.99 7.94
CA LYS A 87 3.78 0.09 7.91
C LYS A 87 3.29 1.20 8.84
N ARG A 88 4.21 1.87 9.54
CA ARG A 88 3.93 2.94 10.49
C ARG A 88 4.55 4.25 10.01
N SER A 89 3.84 5.36 10.21
CA SER A 89 4.36 6.71 10.01
C SER A 89 3.68 7.68 10.96
N TRP A 90 4.29 8.84 11.20
CA TRP A 90 3.77 9.86 12.12
C TRP A 90 3.31 11.10 11.36
N SER A 91 2.24 11.73 11.83
CA SER A 91 1.76 13.00 11.31
C SER A 91 1.59 14.00 12.45
N ALA A 92 1.84 15.28 12.17
CA ALA A 92 1.66 16.36 13.13
C ALA A 92 0.19 16.61 13.52
N ALA A 93 -0.75 16.18 12.67
CA ALA A 93 -2.18 16.30 12.92
C ALA A 93 -2.93 15.08 12.37
N GLN A 94 -4.16 14.89 12.83
CA GLN A 94 -5.05 13.80 12.42
C GLN A 94 -5.44 13.94 10.92
N PRO A 95 -4.97 13.05 10.03
CA PRO A 95 -5.16 13.23 8.58
C PRO A 95 -6.56 12.83 8.09
N PHE A 96 -7.35 12.10 8.90
CA PHE A 96 -8.68 11.66 8.51
C PHE A 96 -9.78 12.34 9.33
N ARG A 97 -10.83 12.77 8.63
CA ARG A 97 -12.00 13.39 9.28
C ARG A 97 -12.90 12.38 9.99
N ARG A 98 -13.04 11.16 9.45
CA ARG A 98 -13.96 10.12 9.94
C ARG A 98 -13.47 8.71 9.61
N MET A 99 -13.99 7.72 10.35
CA MET A 99 -13.78 6.30 10.06
C MET A 99 -14.75 5.80 8.97
N LYS A 100 -14.24 4.97 8.06
CA LYS A 100 -15.03 4.29 7.01
C LYS A 100 -14.58 2.84 6.88
N VAL A 101 -15.54 1.92 6.76
CA VAL A 101 -15.28 0.56 6.28
C VAL A 101 -16.15 0.35 5.04
N LYS A 102 -15.54 0.08 3.89
CA LYS A 102 -16.23 0.00 2.60
C LYS A 102 -16.07 -1.37 1.99
N LEU A 103 -17.19 -1.91 1.50
CA LEU A 103 -17.17 -3.07 0.60
C LEU A 103 -16.85 -2.62 -0.82
N LYS A 104 -15.97 -3.36 -1.47
CA LYS A 104 -15.52 -3.12 -2.85
C LYS A 104 -15.42 -4.44 -3.60
N ARG A 105 -15.38 -4.33 -4.94
CA ARG A 105 -15.06 -5.47 -5.81
C ARG A 105 -13.58 -5.85 -5.71
N GLU A 106 -12.73 -4.84 -5.56
CA GLU A 106 -11.28 -4.97 -5.41
C GLU A 106 -10.79 -4.04 -4.29
N ILE A 107 -9.79 -4.47 -3.51
CA ILE A 107 -9.11 -3.63 -2.50
C ILE A 107 -8.13 -2.63 -3.13
N ILE A 108 -7.77 -2.87 -4.39
CA ILE A 108 -7.14 -1.93 -5.31
C ILE A 108 -7.61 -2.26 -6.74
N THR A 109 -8.24 -1.30 -7.42
CA THR A 109 -8.95 -1.56 -8.67
C THR A 109 -8.00 -1.57 -9.86
N LEU A 110 -7.83 -2.73 -10.50
CA LEU A 110 -7.13 -2.88 -11.79
C LEU A 110 -8.10 -3.23 -12.94
N ASN A 111 -9.34 -3.67 -12.65
CA ASN A 111 -10.30 -4.13 -13.67
C ASN A 111 -9.77 -5.30 -14.55
N ARG A 112 -9.01 -6.20 -13.93
CA ARG A 112 -8.51 -7.45 -14.53
C ARG A 112 -8.76 -8.61 -13.56
N PRO A 113 -9.97 -9.19 -13.50
CA PRO A 113 -10.37 -10.17 -12.48
C PRO A 113 -9.57 -11.50 -12.51
N GLN A 114 -8.86 -11.76 -13.61
CA GLN A 114 -7.91 -12.86 -13.75
C GLN A 114 -6.63 -12.65 -12.95
N ILE A 115 -6.28 -11.40 -12.60
CA ILE A 115 -5.09 -11.07 -11.80
C ILE A 115 -5.40 -11.30 -10.33
N ARG A 116 -4.87 -12.40 -9.78
CA ARG A 116 -5.15 -12.86 -8.41
C ARG A 116 -3.85 -12.96 -7.58
N PRO A 117 -3.44 -11.90 -6.87
CA PRO A 117 -2.21 -11.93 -6.07
C PRO A 117 -2.18 -12.99 -4.95
N ALA A 118 -3.36 -13.45 -4.50
CA ALA A 118 -3.47 -14.53 -3.53
C ALA A 118 -3.06 -15.90 -4.10
N ALA A 119 -3.10 -16.10 -5.42
CA ALA A 119 -2.74 -17.36 -6.09
C ALA A 119 -1.25 -17.47 -6.43
N GLY A 120 -0.49 -16.38 -6.29
CA GLY A 120 0.93 -16.31 -6.61
C GLY A 120 1.37 -14.87 -6.79
N ARG A 121 2.63 -14.59 -6.40
CA ARG A 121 3.23 -13.26 -6.56
C ARG A 121 4.30 -13.29 -7.65
N ALA A 122 4.44 -12.17 -8.33
CA ALA A 122 5.62 -11.92 -9.16
C ALA A 122 6.88 -11.82 -8.28
N PRO A 123 8.09 -11.98 -8.84
CA PRO A 123 9.32 -11.88 -8.08
C PRO A 123 9.46 -10.45 -7.56
N ALA A 124 10.04 -10.31 -6.37
CA ALA A 124 10.28 -9.00 -5.76
C ALA A 124 11.79 -8.78 -5.64
N VAL A 125 12.21 -7.53 -5.81
CA VAL A 125 13.58 -7.09 -5.56
C VAL A 125 13.63 -6.27 -4.27
N SER A 126 14.67 -6.48 -3.45
CA SER A 126 14.86 -5.70 -2.24
C SER A 126 15.31 -4.26 -2.59
N PRO A 127 15.12 -3.27 -1.71
CA PRO A 127 15.59 -1.90 -1.98
C PRO A 127 17.09 -1.83 -2.31
N GLY A 128 17.94 -2.59 -1.60
CA GLY A 128 19.37 -2.66 -1.87
C GLY A 128 19.71 -3.34 -3.21
N GLY A 129 18.97 -4.39 -3.56
CA GLY A 129 19.09 -5.05 -4.87
C GLY A 129 18.68 -4.12 -6.01
N LEU A 130 17.57 -3.41 -5.84
CA LEU A 130 17.09 -2.47 -6.84
C LEU A 130 18.07 -1.31 -7.03
N LYS A 131 18.62 -0.75 -5.95
CA LYS A 131 19.64 0.29 -6.05
C LYS A 131 20.83 -0.19 -6.88
N ARG A 132 21.37 -1.38 -6.60
CA ARG A 132 22.46 -1.97 -7.38
C ARG A 132 22.11 -2.09 -8.87
N TRP A 133 20.92 -2.60 -9.18
CA TRP A 133 20.46 -2.73 -10.56
C TRP A 133 20.34 -1.39 -11.28
N LEU A 134 19.81 -0.37 -10.59
CA LEU A 134 19.70 0.98 -11.15
C LEU A 134 21.06 1.64 -11.36
N ASP A 135 22.00 1.47 -10.41
CA ASP A 135 23.36 1.99 -10.55
C ASP A 135 24.11 1.31 -11.73
N ALA A 136 23.86 0.02 -11.96
CA ALA A 136 24.47 -0.75 -13.04
C ALA A 136 23.76 -0.61 -14.40
N GLY A 137 22.48 -0.21 -14.40
CA GLY A 137 21.62 -0.17 -15.58
C GLY A 137 21.06 -1.53 -16.02
N CYS A 138 21.44 -2.62 -15.36
CA CYS A 138 21.00 -3.97 -15.66
C CYS A 138 20.78 -4.83 -14.40
N ASP A 139 20.05 -5.93 -14.55
CA ASP A 139 19.83 -6.91 -13.49
C ASP A 139 21.01 -7.89 -13.35
N ASP A 140 20.87 -8.86 -12.45
CA ASP A 140 21.92 -9.85 -12.19
C ASP A 140 22.21 -10.78 -13.40
N GLU A 141 21.33 -10.80 -14.40
CA GLU A 141 21.48 -11.55 -15.66
C GLU A 141 21.96 -10.65 -16.82
N GLY A 142 22.23 -9.37 -16.56
CA GLY A 142 22.66 -8.40 -17.56
C GLY A 142 21.55 -7.84 -18.44
N ARG A 143 20.27 -8.08 -18.10
CA ARG A 143 19.14 -7.48 -18.83
C ARG A 143 18.96 -6.01 -18.45
N PRO A 144 18.68 -5.11 -19.40
CA PRO A 144 18.39 -3.71 -19.07
C PRO A 144 17.23 -3.60 -18.09
N VAL A 145 17.38 -2.71 -17.10
CA VAL A 145 16.35 -2.50 -16.06
C VAL A 145 15.52 -1.27 -16.39
N MET A 146 14.19 -1.45 -16.34
CA MET A 146 13.23 -0.39 -16.57
C MET A 146 12.35 -0.20 -15.34
N MET A 147 12.31 1.03 -14.81
CA MET A 147 11.38 1.40 -13.75
C MET A 147 10.04 1.81 -14.33
N LEU A 148 8.96 1.28 -13.76
CA LEU A 148 7.59 1.60 -14.15
C LEU A 148 6.80 2.14 -12.96
N ASP A 149 6.32 3.38 -13.08
CA ASP A 149 5.49 4.00 -12.06
C ASP A 149 4.03 3.56 -12.22
N THR A 150 3.47 2.98 -11.18
CA THR A 150 2.07 2.54 -11.16
C THR A 150 1.17 3.54 -10.43
N ARG A 151 1.73 4.67 -10.02
CA ARG A 151 1.01 5.71 -9.29
C ARG A 151 0.18 6.59 -10.21
N ASN A 152 -0.74 7.35 -9.63
CA ASN A 152 -1.52 8.31 -10.40
C ASN A 152 -0.68 9.56 -10.69
N ALA A 153 -1.00 10.29 -11.75
CA ALA A 153 -0.26 11.48 -12.19
C ALA A 153 0.03 12.50 -11.07
N PHE A 154 -0.93 12.79 -10.17
CA PHE A 154 -0.70 13.73 -9.07
C PHE A 154 0.41 13.27 -8.09
N GLU A 155 0.62 11.96 -7.92
CA GLU A 155 1.67 11.42 -7.05
C GLU A 155 3.06 11.58 -7.67
N ARG A 156 3.13 11.59 -9.01
CA ARG A 156 4.35 11.82 -9.79
C ARG A 156 4.84 13.26 -9.70
N GLU A 157 3.91 14.21 -9.73
CA GLU A 157 4.21 15.64 -9.58
C GLU A 157 4.91 15.95 -8.26
N MET A 158 4.70 15.11 -7.23
CA MET A 158 5.38 15.21 -5.93
C MET A 158 6.75 14.50 -5.89
N GLY A 159 7.22 13.93 -7.01
CA GLY A 159 8.50 13.26 -7.15
C GLY A 159 8.41 11.76 -7.50
N GLY A 160 9.54 11.20 -7.93
CA GLY A 160 9.67 9.77 -8.26
C GLY A 160 11.10 9.41 -8.68
N PHE A 161 11.30 8.17 -9.10
CA PHE A 161 12.61 7.73 -9.63
C PHE A 161 12.92 8.37 -11.00
N ASP A 162 14.19 8.67 -11.21
CA ASP A 162 14.72 9.15 -12.49
C ASP A 162 14.63 8.09 -13.58
N GLY A 163 14.43 8.51 -14.83
CA GLY A 163 14.34 7.61 -15.99
C GLY A 163 13.14 6.64 -15.97
N CYS A 164 12.21 6.84 -15.04
CA CYS A 164 11.06 5.96 -14.89
C CYS A 164 10.00 6.20 -15.96
N VAL A 165 9.47 5.11 -16.53
CA VAL A 165 8.30 5.15 -17.39
C VAL A 165 7.07 5.49 -16.58
N ASP A 166 6.36 6.51 -17.03
CA ASP A 166 5.10 6.97 -16.50
C ASP A 166 4.08 7.07 -17.64
N PHE A 167 2.88 6.58 -17.40
CA PHE A 167 1.76 6.60 -18.36
C PHE A 167 0.83 7.80 -18.14
N GLY A 168 1.07 8.64 -17.13
CA GLY A 168 0.20 9.77 -16.82
C GLY A 168 -1.22 9.34 -16.42
N ILE A 169 -1.38 8.14 -15.85
CA ILE A 169 -2.70 7.59 -15.52
C ILE A 169 -3.38 8.42 -14.44
N ALA A 170 -4.66 8.76 -14.66
CA ALA A 170 -5.47 9.41 -13.64
C ALA A 170 -5.86 8.43 -12.52
N ARG A 171 -6.00 7.15 -12.86
CA ARG A 171 -6.43 6.08 -11.96
C ARG A 171 -5.65 4.80 -12.26
N PHE A 172 -5.37 4.01 -11.22
CA PHE A 172 -4.72 2.71 -11.39
C PHE A 172 -5.50 1.71 -12.27
N SER A 173 -6.82 1.87 -12.43
CA SER A 173 -7.62 1.08 -13.37
C SER A 173 -7.21 1.28 -14.84
N ASP A 174 -6.55 2.39 -15.14
CA ASP A 174 -6.14 2.77 -16.49
C ASP A 174 -4.74 2.22 -16.81
N PHE A 175 -4.07 1.64 -15.81
CA PHE A 175 -2.73 1.05 -15.95
C PHE A 175 -2.71 -0.12 -16.93
N ALA A 176 -3.69 -1.03 -16.84
CA ALA A 176 -3.68 -2.23 -17.68
C ALA A 176 -3.81 -1.90 -19.18
N PRO A 177 -4.77 -1.07 -19.62
CA PRO A 177 -4.80 -0.60 -21.01
C PRO A 177 -3.50 0.11 -21.44
N ALA A 178 -2.89 0.92 -20.57
CA ALA A 178 -1.66 1.63 -20.89
C ALA A 178 -0.46 0.69 -21.14
N VAL A 179 -0.32 -0.36 -20.32
CA VAL A 179 0.70 -1.41 -20.52
C VAL A 179 0.43 -2.19 -21.79
N GLU A 180 -0.81 -2.64 -22.00
CA GLU A 180 -1.20 -3.50 -23.14
C GLU A 180 -0.94 -2.81 -24.49
N THR A 181 -1.17 -1.50 -24.58
CA THR A 181 -0.89 -0.71 -25.80
C THR A 181 0.60 -0.51 -26.10
N GLN A 182 1.48 -0.72 -25.12
CA GLN A 182 2.93 -0.54 -25.24
C GLN A 182 3.72 -1.82 -24.91
N ALA A 183 3.09 -3.00 -24.97
CA ALA A 183 3.68 -4.25 -24.51
C ALA A 183 5.06 -4.54 -25.13
N ALA A 184 5.23 -4.24 -26.43
CA ALA A 184 6.49 -4.41 -27.14
C ALA A 184 7.67 -3.62 -26.53
N ARG A 185 7.39 -2.52 -25.81
CA ARG A 185 8.41 -1.72 -25.12
C ARG A 185 9.12 -2.51 -24.02
N PHE A 186 8.46 -3.51 -23.44
CA PHE A 186 8.96 -4.21 -22.26
C PHE A 186 9.74 -5.49 -22.59
N ALA A 187 9.69 -5.94 -23.84
CA ALA A 187 10.33 -7.17 -24.27
C ALA A 187 11.85 -7.16 -24.00
N GLY A 188 12.35 -8.24 -23.40
CA GLY A 188 13.78 -8.42 -23.11
C GLY A 188 14.34 -7.56 -21.97
N GLN A 189 13.50 -6.82 -21.24
CA GLN A 189 13.90 -5.96 -20.14
C GLN A 189 13.38 -6.47 -18.80
N THR A 190 14.12 -6.19 -17.74
CA THR A 190 13.65 -6.41 -16.37
C THR A 190 12.84 -5.21 -15.92
N VAL A 191 11.51 -5.36 -15.95
CA VAL A 191 10.57 -4.30 -15.54
C VAL A 191 10.33 -4.36 -14.04
N VAL A 192 10.69 -3.28 -13.35
CA VAL A 192 10.45 -3.10 -11.92
C VAL A 192 9.33 -2.09 -11.71
N THR A 193 8.19 -2.56 -11.22
CA THR A 193 7.07 -1.67 -10.86
C THR A 193 7.22 -1.13 -9.45
N TYR A 194 6.84 0.13 -9.21
CA TYR A 194 6.76 0.67 -7.85
C TYR A 194 5.51 1.51 -7.59
N CYS A 195 5.18 1.65 -6.31
CA CYS A 195 4.21 2.59 -5.79
C CYS A 195 4.51 2.90 -4.32
N THR A 196 3.71 3.78 -3.72
CA THR A 196 3.84 4.21 -2.32
C THR A 196 3.81 3.06 -1.31
N GLY A 197 2.84 2.15 -1.46
CA GLY A 197 2.50 1.15 -0.45
C GLY A 197 2.91 -0.28 -0.79
N GLY A 198 3.14 -0.59 -2.06
CA GLY A 198 3.36 -1.94 -2.60
C GLY A 198 2.11 -2.57 -3.23
N ILE A 199 0.90 -2.25 -2.75
CA ILE A 199 -0.34 -2.95 -3.16
C ILE A 199 -0.64 -2.90 -4.67
N ARG A 200 -0.30 -1.80 -5.36
CA ARG A 200 -0.48 -1.69 -6.82
C ARG A 200 0.50 -2.59 -7.57
N CYS A 201 1.75 -2.68 -7.10
CA CYS A 201 2.80 -3.54 -7.66
C CYS A 201 2.41 -5.02 -7.62
N GLU A 202 1.68 -5.46 -6.59
CA GLU A 202 1.20 -6.84 -6.48
C GLU A 202 0.34 -7.26 -7.68
N LYS A 203 -0.50 -6.33 -8.20
CA LYS A 203 -1.30 -6.57 -9.40
C LYS A 203 -0.56 -6.22 -10.68
N ALA A 204 0.17 -5.10 -10.69
CA ALA A 204 0.90 -4.63 -11.86
C ALA A 204 1.97 -5.63 -12.31
N ALA A 205 2.76 -6.19 -11.38
CA ALA A 205 3.81 -7.14 -11.72
C ALA A 205 3.25 -8.47 -12.29
N LEU A 206 2.08 -8.91 -11.83
CA LEU A 206 1.37 -10.06 -12.40
C LEU A 206 0.83 -9.76 -13.80
N LEU A 207 0.31 -8.55 -14.01
CA LEU A 207 -0.09 -8.10 -15.33
C LEU A 207 1.11 -8.10 -16.29
N MET A 208 2.25 -7.52 -15.87
CA MET A 208 3.47 -7.48 -16.67
C MET A 208 3.93 -8.88 -17.06
N ARG A 209 3.97 -9.83 -16.11
CA ARG A 209 4.34 -11.23 -16.40
C ARG A 209 3.44 -11.89 -17.46
N GLY A 210 2.16 -11.51 -17.51
CA GLY A 210 1.23 -12.01 -18.52
C GLY A 210 1.39 -11.36 -19.89
N ALA A 211 2.06 -10.20 -19.97
CA ALA A 211 2.25 -9.43 -21.20
C ALA A 211 3.50 -9.85 -22.01
N GLY A 212 4.36 -10.72 -21.45
CA GLY A 212 5.64 -11.15 -22.03
C GLY A 212 6.82 -10.55 -21.30
#